data_AF-A0A5A7NA53-F1
#
_entry.id   AF-A0A5A7NA53-F1
#
_cell.length_a   1.000
_cell.length_b   1.000
_cell.length_c   1.000
_cell.angle_alpha   90.00
_cell.angle_beta   90.00
_cell.angle_gamma   90.00
#
_symmetry.space_group_name_H-M   'P 1'
#
loop_
_entity.id
_entity.type
_entity.pdbx_description
1 polymer ?
#
loop_
_entity_poly.entity_id
_entity_poly.type
_entity_poly.pdbx_seq_one_letter_code
_entity_poly.pdbx_strand_id
1 'polypeptide(L)'
;MKLFKQLFATITLASLFSVAAHADIVDEFERLEGWYILKVKTISGYIDSDANRQDDFEGCEYGRKVLFSDGTYLTCNSYGYQYSYRPKAVIFAKVFETQGTKILLYKMLVEEKLYDMAQ
;
A
#
# COMPACT_ATOMS: atom_id res chain seq x y z
N MET A 1 61.17 -10.87 35.97
CA MET A 1 60.01 -10.08 36.43
C MET A 1 58.77 -10.70 35.81
N LYS A 2 57.83 -11.11 36.67
CA LYS A 2 56.39 -11.45 36.48
C LYS A 2 55.80 -11.20 35.09
N LEU A 3 54.82 -11.93 34.58
CA LEU A 3 54.14 -13.19 34.90
C LEU A 3 53.12 -13.29 33.76
N PHE A 4 52.88 -14.49 33.24
CA PHE A 4 51.69 -14.82 32.45
C PHE A 4 50.43 -14.16 33.01
N LYS A 5 49.68 -13.41 32.20
CA LYS A 5 48.24 -13.23 32.40
C LYS A 5 47.52 -13.20 31.05
N GLN A 6 46.76 -14.27 30.86
CA GLN A 6 45.76 -14.45 29.85
C GLN A 6 44.69 -13.35 29.96
N LEU A 7 44.14 -12.90 28.84
CA LEU A 7 42.72 -13.06 28.56
C LEU A 7 42.48 -12.79 27.07
N PHE A 8 42.24 -13.86 26.31
CA PHE A 8 41.63 -13.76 25.00
C PHE A 8 40.19 -13.28 25.21
N ALA A 9 39.95 -11.98 25.03
CA ALA A 9 38.61 -11.46 24.87
C ALA A 9 38.19 -11.69 23.41
N THR A 10 37.88 -12.94 23.07
CA THR A 10 37.10 -13.26 21.88
C THR A 10 35.70 -12.71 22.09
N ILE A 11 35.50 -11.44 21.69
CA ILE A 11 34.20 -10.84 21.49
C ILE A 11 33.58 -11.61 20.32
N THR A 12 32.76 -12.61 20.63
CA THR A 12 31.84 -13.20 19.66
C THR A 12 30.85 -12.12 19.26
N LEU A 13 31.16 -11.48 18.14
CA LEU A 13 30.25 -10.61 17.40
C LEU A 13 29.09 -11.50 16.93
N ALA A 14 28.10 -11.70 17.81
CA ALA A 14 26.84 -12.32 17.44
C ALA A 14 26.15 -11.36 16.47
N SER A 15 26.36 -11.62 15.18
CA SER A 15 25.65 -11.00 14.08
C SER A 15 24.15 -11.20 14.32
N LEU A 16 23.48 -10.12 14.75
CA LEU A 16 22.05 -9.97 14.63
C LEU A 16 21.72 -10.05 13.14
N PHE A 17 21.47 -11.26 12.65
CA PHE A 17 20.77 -11.44 11.39
C PHE A 17 19.35 -10.93 11.63
N SER A 18 19.14 -9.65 11.34
CA SER A 18 17.81 -9.08 11.20
C SER A 18 17.15 -9.83 10.05
N VAL A 19 16.36 -10.85 10.36
CA VAL A 19 15.44 -11.45 9.39
C VAL A 19 14.52 -10.33 8.95
N ALA A 20 14.61 -9.92 7.68
CA ALA A 20 13.68 -8.96 7.12
C ALA A 20 12.29 -9.61 7.18
N ALA A 21 11.40 -9.06 8.01
CA ALA A 21 10.00 -9.43 8.00
C ALA A 21 9.39 -8.84 6.72
N HIS A 22 9.33 -9.65 5.66
CA HIS A 22 8.52 -9.32 4.50
C HIS A 22 7.07 -9.71 4.83
N ALA A 23 6.15 -8.76 4.71
CA ALA A 23 4.74 -9.10 4.65
C ALA A 23 4.55 -9.99 3.41
N ASP A 24 3.86 -11.12 3.56
CA ASP A 24 3.65 -12.03 2.44
C ASP A 24 2.68 -11.38 1.46
N ILE A 25 3.07 -11.29 0.19
CA ILE A 25 2.20 -10.78 -0.86
C ILE A 25 0.92 -11.62 -0.96
N VAL A 26 0.98 -12.90 -0.59
CA VAL A 26 -0.16 -13.81 -0.53
C VAL A 26 -1.23 -13.30 0.43
N ASP A 27 -0.84 -12.74 1.59
CA ASP A 27 -1.79 -12.19 2.57
C ASP A 27 -2.58 -11.01 1.97
N GLU A 28 -1.92 -10.17 1.16
CA GLU A 28 -2.60 -9.07 0.45
C GLU A 28 -3.54 -9.58 -0.64
N PHE A 29 -3.16 -10.65 -1.35
CA PHE A 29 -4.02 -11.26 -2.37
C PHE A 29 -5.21 -12.03 -1.79
N GLU A 30 -5.10 -12.59 -0.58
CA GLU A 30 -6.25 -13.21 0.12
C GLU A 30 -7.38 -12.18 0.31
N ARG A 31 -7.04 -10.92 0.57
CA ARG A 31 -8.02 -9.80 0.69
C ARG A 31 -8.74 -9.49 -0.63
N LEU A 32 -8.30 -10.07 -1.75
CA LEU A 32 -8.88 -9.93 -3.08
C LEU A 32 -9.74 -11.13 -3.51
N GLU A 33 -10.02 -12.09 -2.63
CA GLU A 33 -10.94 -13.18 -2.94
C GLU A 33 -12.36 -12.68 -3.33
N GLY A 34 -12.79 -13.10 -4.53
CA GLY A 34 -14.07 -12.69 -5.13
C GLY A 34 -14.09 -11.26 -5.68
N TRP A 35 -12.95 -10.57 -5.71
CA TRP A 35 -12.78 -9.32 -6.43
C TRP A 35 -12.38 -9.61 -7.88
N TYR A 36 -12.79 -8.73 -8.80
CA TYR A 36 -12.34 -8.78 -10.19
C TYR A 36 -11.60 -7.51 -10.57
N ILE A 37 -10.64 -7.61 -11.47
CA ILE A 37 -9.97 -6.44 -12.05
C ILE A 37 -10.99 -5.68 -12.88
N LEU A 38 -11.29 -4.45 -12.46
CA LEU A 38 -12.19 -3.55 -13.15
C LEU A 38 -11.43 -2.75 -14.23
N LYS A 39 -10.28 -2.17 -13.86
CA LYS A 39 -9.43 -1.35 -14.75
C LYS A 39 -7.98 -1.37 -14.28
N VAL A 40 -7.07 -1.02 -15.19
CA VAL A 40 -5.70 -0.59 -14.87
C VAL A 40 -5.52 0.84 -15.35
N LYS A 41 -5.08 1.73 -14.47
CA LYS A 41 -4.95 3.17 -14.75
C LYS A 41 -3.58 3.70 -14.36
N THR A 42 -3.20 4.86 -14.89
CA THR A 42 -2.01 5.61 -14.45
C THR A 42 -2.46 6.71 -13.51
N ILE A 43 -1.91 6.74 -12.29
CA ILE A 43 -2.12 7.83 -11.34
C ILE A 43 -1.42 9.07 -11.88
N SER A 44 -2.10 10.21 -11.77
CA SER A 44 -1.65 11.51 -12.25
C SER A 44 -1.47 12.54 -11.13
N GLY A 45 -1.84 12.18 -9.90
CA GLY A 45 -1.87 13.10 -8.77
C GLY A 45 -2.87 12.70 -7.70
N TYR A 46 -3.00 13.54 -6.69
CA TYR A 46 -4.08 13.49 -5.72
C TYR A 46 -4.57 14.88 -5.31
N ILE A 47 -5.74 14.94 -4.66
CA ILE A 47 -6.29 16.15 -4.04
C ILE A 47 -6.71 15.81 -2.62
N ASP A 48 -6.19 16.56 -1.64
CA ASP A 48 -6.58 16.45 -0.23
C ASP A 48 -7.80 17.32 0.10
N SER A 49 -8.31 17.20 1.33
CA SER A 49 -9.45 17.98 1.85
C SER A 49 -9.30 19.49 1.64
N ASP A 50 -8.07 19.97 1.67
CA ASP A 50 -7.73 21.39 1.56
C ASP A 50 -7.66 21.87 0.10
N ALA A 51 -8.11 21.03 -0.85
CA ALA A 51 -8.15 21.27 -2.29
C ALA A 51 -6.77 21.49 -2.95
N ASN A 52 -5.69 21.17 -2.25
CA ASN A 52 -4.34 21.19 -2.81
C ASN A 52 -4.14 19.98 -3.72
N ARG A 53 -3.91 20.24 -5.00
CA ARG A 53 -3.54 19.21 -5.99
C ARG A 53 -2.03 19.00 -5.97
N GLN A 54 -1.62 17.74 -5.94
CA GLN A 54 -0.24 17.30 -6.21
C GLN A 54 -0.22 16.38 -7.44
N ASP A 55 0.93 16.27 -8.10
CA ASP A 55 1.10 15.51 -9.36
C ASP A 55 1.85 14.17 -9.17
N ASP A 56 2.01 13.72 -7.93
CA ASP A 56 2.56 12.43 -7.50
C ASP A 56 1.51 11.57 -6.77
N PHE A 57 1.93 10.40 -6.28
CA PHE A 57 1.13 9.56 -5.40
C PHE A 57 1.83 9.45 -4.06
N GLU A 58 1.18 9.90 -2.98
CA GLU A 58 1.67 9.82 -1.60
C GLU A 58 0.87 8.83 -0.73
N GLY A 59 0.18 7.89 -1.37
CA GLY A 59 -0.67 6.94 -0.67
C GLY A 59 -2.06 7.51 -0.37
N CYS A 60 -2.74 6.89 0.59
CA CYS A 60 -4.10 7.25 0.98
C CYS A 60 -4.18 7.88 2.37
N GLU A 61 -4.98 8.94 2.43
CA GLU A 61 -5.61 9.48 3.64
C GLU A 61 -7.13 9.46 3.42
N TYR A 62 -7.93 9.29 4.47
CA TYR A 62 -9.38 9.23 4.31
C TYR A 62 -9.91 10.50 3.62
N GLY A 63 -10.66 10.30 2.53
CA GLY A 63 -11.22 11.40 1.74
C GLY A 63 -10.30 11.96 0.65
N ARG A 64 -9.01 11.59 0.61
CA ARG A 64 -8.09 11.96 -0.48
C ARG A 64 -8.63 11.43 -1.81
N LYS A 65 -8.66 12.28 -2.84
CA LYS A 65 -9.02 11.86 -4.21
C LYS A 65 -7.76 11.50 -4.99
N VAL A 66 -7.60 10.24 -5.35
CA VAL A 66 -6.53 9.76 -6.24
C VAL A 66 -6.97 9.96 -7.68
N LEU A 67 -6.23 10.78 -8.42
CA LEU A 67 -6.56 11.21 -9.78
C LEU A 67 -5.89 10.31 -10.82
N PHE A 68 -6.63 9.88 -11.82
CA PHE A 68 -6.11 9.11 -12.95
C PHE A 68 -5.91 9.97 -14.19
N SER A 69 -4.99 9.55 -15.06
CA SER A 69 -4.65 10.27 -16.29
C SER A 69 -5.80 10.39 -17.29
N ASP A 70 -6.88 9.63 -17.12
CA ASP A 70 -8.11 9.72 -17.92
C ASP A 70 -9.13 10.71 -17.35
N GLY A 71 -8.77 11.49 -16.33
CA GLY A 71 -9.61 12.49 -15.69
C GLY A 71 -10.58 11.94 -14.64
N THR A 72 -10.60 10.62 -14.42
CA THR A 72 -11.40 10.01 -13.35
C THR A 72 -10.65 9.99 -12.02
N TYR A 73 -11.33 9.65 -10.92
CA TYR A 73 -10.70 9.50 -9.61
C TYR A 73 -11.36 8.40 -8.78
N LEU A 74 -10.66 7.96 -7.74
CA LEU A 74 -11.21 7.21 -6.61
C LEU A 74 -10.92 7.97 -5.32
N THR A 75 -11.81 7.86 -4.33
CA THR A 75 -11.65 8.47 -3.01
C THR A 75 -11.11 7.44 -2.04
N CYS A 76 -10.03 7.74 -1.33
CA CYS A 76 -9.46 6.85 -0.33
C CYS A 76 -10.45 6.64 0.84
N ASN A 77 -10.66 5.38 1.19
CA ASN A 77 -11.46 4.91 2.32
C ASN A 77 -10.61 4.05 3.29
N SER A 78 -9.29 4.25 3.27
CA SER A 78 -8.31 3.67 4.18
C SER A 78 -7.14 4.64 4.34
N TYR A 79 -6.25 4.35 5.30
CA TYR A 79 -4.95 5.01 5.41
C TYR A 79 -3.85 4.14 4.81
N GLY A 80 -2.80 4.76 4.27
CA GLY A 80 -1.55 4.07 3.98
C GLY A 80 -0.59 4.94 3.19
N TYR A 81 0.62 5.12 3.70
CA TYR A 81 1.64 5.97 3.08
C TYR A 81 2.43 5.20 2.02
N GLN A 82 2.64 5.82 0.86
CA GLN A 82 3.53 5.33 -0.19
C GLN A 82 3.84 6.46 -1.15
N TYR A 83 5.12 6.72 -1.39
CA TYR A 83 5.52 7.65 -2.42
C TYR A 83 5.82 6.90 -3.73
N SER A 84 5.20 7.31 -4.83
CA SER A 84 5.56 6.84 -6.17
C SER A 84 5.19 7.88 -7.23
N TYR A 85 6.07 8.09 -8.20
CA TYR A 85 5.85 9.08 -9.25
C TYR A 85 5.04 8.48 -10.41
N ARG A 86 3.78 8.89 -10.52
CA ARG A 86 2.82 8.47 -11.58
C ARG A 86 2.72 6.95 -11.80
N PRO A 87 2.52 6.14 -10.75
CA PRO A 87 2.49 4.69 -10.86
C PRO A 87 1.27 4.18 -11.64
N LYS A 88 1.33 2.90 -12.02
CA LYS A 88 0.13 2.15 -12.42
C LYS A 88 -0.64 1.70 -11.18
N ALA A 89 -1.96 1.76 -11.28
CA ALA A 89 -2.89 1.27 -10.28
C ALA A 89 -3.82 0.23 -10.90
N VAL A 90 -3.95 -0.92 -10.24
CA VAL A 90 -4.97 -1.92 -10.57
C VAL A 90 -6.18 -1.65 -9.70
N ILE A 91 -7.31 -1.36 -10.34
CA ILE A 91 -8.58 -1.10 -9.69
C ILE A 91 -9.39 -2.39 -9.70
N PHE A 92 -9.80 -2.83 -8.52
CA PHE A 92 -10.66 -3.99 -8.31
C PHE A 92 -12.05 -3.55 -7.92
N ALA A 93 -13.04 -4.36 -8.28
CA ALA A 93 -14.40 -4.20 -7.81
C ALA A 93 -14.96 -5.52 -7.28
N LYS A 94 -15.87 -5.40 -6.30
CA LYS A 94 -16.66 -6.52 -5.78
C LYS A 94 -18.10 -6.05 -5.60
N VAL A 95 -19.04 -6.85 -6.09
CA VAL A 95 -20.47 -6.58 -5.90
C VAL A 95 -20.90 -7.26 -4.62
N PHE A 96 -21.46 -6.49 -3.70
CA PHE A 96 -22.07 -6.97 -2.47
C PHE A 96 -23.57 -6.70 -2.52
N GLU A 97 -24.39 -7.74 -2.40
CA GLU A 97 -25.85 -7.61 -2.43
C GLU A 97 -26.40 -7.75 -1.01
N THR A 98 -27.14 -6.75 -0.54
CA THR A 98 -27.81 -6.76 0.76
C THR A 98 -29.25 -6.28 0.60
N GLN A 99 -30.21 -7.07 1.05
CA GLN A 99 -31.64 -6.74 0.98
C GLN A 99 -32.11 -6.32 -0.44
N GLY A 100 -31.58 -6.98 -1.48
CA GLY A 100 -31.86 -6.66 -2.90
C GLY A 100 -31.17 -5.41 -3.44
N THR A 101 -30.36 -4.72 -2.62
CA THR A 101 -29.54 -3.58 -3.03
C THR A 101 -28.14 -4.04 -3.37
N LYS A 102 -27.65 -3.69 -4.57
CA LYS A 102 -26.28 -3.96 -5.01
C LYS A 102 -25.38 -2.78 -4.66
N ILE A 103 -24.34 -3.06 -3.90
CA ILE A 103 -23.28 -2.13 -3.52
C ILE A 103 -22.01 -2.54 -4.26
N LEU A 104 -21.35 -1.59 -4.91
CA LEU A 104 -20.01 -1.80 -5.45
C LEU A 104 -18.97 -1.34 -4.42
N LEU A 105 -18.06 -2.25 -4.09
CA LEU A 105 -16.88 -1.97 -3.30
C LEU A 105 -15.70 -1.82 -4.24
N TYR A 106 -14.77 -0.91 -3.92
CA TYR A 106 -13.58 -0.65 -4.71
C TYR A 106 -12.32 -0.86 -3.88
N LYS A 107 -11.31 -1.44 -4.53
CA LYS A 107 -9.95 -1.51 -4.01
C LYS A 107 -8.99 -1.04 -5.08
N MET A 108 -7.86 -0.49 -4.66
CA MET A 108 -6.79 -0.07 -5.55
C MET A 108 -5.47 -0.68 -5.08
N LEU A 109 -4.79 -1.42 -5.95
CA LEU A 109 -3.42 -1.88 -5.72
C LEU A 109 -2.47 -0.92 -6.43
N VAL A 110 -1.50 -0.39 -5.69
CA VAL A 110 -0.38 0.39 -6.23
C VAL A 110 0.91 -0.25 -5.76
N GLU A 111 1.71 -0.74 -6.71
CA GLU A 111 2.87 -1.58 -6.41
C GLU A 111 2.45 -2.80 -5.56
N GLU A 112 2.82 -2.84 -4.28
CA GLU A 112 2.52 -3.95 -3.37
C GLU A 112 1.49 -3.58 -2.28
N LYS A 113 0.90 -2.37 -2.34
CA LYS A 113 -0.05 -1.91 -1.31
C LYS A 113 -1.47 -1.83 -1.81
N LEU A 114 -2.36 -2.45 -1.04
CA LEU A 114 -3.78 -2.49 -1.32
C LEU A 114 -4.55 -1.47 -0.46
N TYR A 115 -5.34 -0.64 -1.13
CA TYR A 115 -6.13 0.44 -0.52
C TYR A 115 -7.63 0.17 -0.68
N ASP A 116 -8.41 0.45 0.37
CA ASP A 116 -9.87 0.49 0.29
C ASP A 116 -10.31 1.84 -0.26
N MET A 117 -11.21 1.82 -1.24
CA MET A 117 -11.62 3.00 -1.99
C MET A 117 -13.14 3.15 -2.04
N ALA A 118 -13.58 4.39 -2.28
CA ALA A 118 -14.94 4.78 -2.58
C ALA A 118 -15.01 5.47 -3.95
N GLN A 119 -16.17 5.40 -4.59
CA GLN A 119 -16.47 6.09 -5.85
C GLN A 119 -17.64 7.05 -5.66
#